data_AF-A0AB35U486-F1
#
_entry.id   AF-A0AB35U486-F1
#
_cell.length_a   1.000
_cell.length_b   1.000
_cell.length_c   1.000
_cell.angle_alpha   90.00
_cell.angle_beta   90.00
_cell.angle_gamma   90.00
#
_symmetry.space_group_name_H-M   'P 1'
#
loop_
_entity.id
_entity.type
_entity.pdbx_description
1 polymer ?
#
loop_
_entity_poly.entity_id
_entity_poly.type
_entity_poly.pdbx_seq_one_letter_code
_entity_poly.pdbx_strand_id
1 'polypeptide(L)' 'MKLKYIGETFYGGLGLTNGKVYETSIDKSGMYRVIDDSGEDYLYSPTNPAPLDGSSKGGRWERVEK' A
#
# COMPACT_ATOMS: atom_id res chain seq x y z
N MET A 1 9.97 3.34 -6.87
CA MET A 1 9.51 2.23 -7.72
C MET A 1 7.99 2.28 -7.79
N LYS A 2 7.36 1.73 -8.83
CA LYS A 2 5.90 1.71 -8.95
C LYS A 2 5.35 0.33 -8.56
N LEU A 3 4.46 0.32 -7.58
CA LEU A 3 3.77 -0.89 -7.14
C LEU A 3 2.26 -0.70 -7.28
N LYS A 4 1.58 -1.71 -7.79
CA LYS A 4 0.13 -1.80 -7.81
C LYS A 4 -0.33 -2.53 -6.56
N TYR A 5 -1.26 -1.94 -5.82
CA TYR A 5 -1.92 -2.63 -4.71
C TYR A 5 -3.05 -3.50 -5.25
N ILE A 6 -3.05 -4.79 -4.89
CA ILE A 6 -4.13 -5.73 -5.19
C ILE A 6 -4.66 -6.27 -3.87
N GLY A 7 -5.87 -5.87 -3.48
CA GLY A 7 -6.43 -6.19 -2.17
C GLY A 7 -7.75 -5.49 -1.89
N GLU A 8 -8.20 -5.53 -0.64
CA GLU A 8 -9.39 -4.82 -0.20
C GLU A 8 -9.10 -3.32 -0.08
N THR A 9 -9.92 -2.47 -0.70
CA THR A 9 -9.87 -1.02 -0.49
C THR A 9 -10.31 -0.72 0.94
N PHE A 10 -9.50 0.02 1.71
CA PHE A 10 -9.80 0.31 3.11
C PHE A 10 -9.96 1.81 3.39
N TYR A 11 -10.55 2.10 4.56
CA TYR A 11 -10.93 3.45 5.00
C TYR A 11 -11.75 4.24 3.97
N GLY A 12 -12.63 3.56 3.23
CA GLY A 12 -13.48 4.19 2.22
C GLY A 12 -12.71 4.85 1.07
N GLY A 13 -11.48 4.39 0.79
CA GLY A 13 -10.62 4.98 -0.24
C GLY A 13 -9.73 6.12 0.26
N LEU A 14 -9.57 6.25 1.58
CA LEU A 14 -8.53 7.10 2.19
C LEU A 14 -7.25 6.32 2.51
N GLY A 15 -7.22 5.00 2.32
CA GLY A 15 -6.03 4.18 2.49
C GLY A 15 -5.43 3.74 1.17
N LEU A 16 -5.20 2.43 1.01
CA LEU A 16 -4.87 1.84 -0.29
C LEU A 16 -6.15 1.44 -1.04
N THR A 17 -6.19 1.74 -2.33
CA THR A 17 -7.30 1.44 -3.25
C THR A 17 -6.92 0.31 -4.18
N ASN A 18 -7.78 -0.70 -4.26
CA ASN A 18 -7.56 -1.87 -5.12
C ASN A 18 -7.29 -1.46 -6.57
N GLY A 19 -6.20 -1.99 -7.12
CA GLY A 19 -5.77 -1.76 -8.49
C GLY A 19 -5.04 -0.44 -8.74
N LYS A 20 -4.93 0.44 -7.74
CA LYS A 20 -4.19 1.70 -7.87
C LYS A 20 -2.68 1.44 -7.84
N VAL A 21 -1.96 2.23 -8.64
CA VAL A 21 -0.49 2.23 -8.68
C VAL A 21 0.03 3.39 -7.84
N TYR A 22 0.97 3.07 -6.96
CA TYR A 22 1.59 4.00 -6.04
C TYR A 22 3.06 4.19 -6.38
N GLU A 23 3.56 5.40 -6.15
CA GLU A 23 5.00 5.63 -6.01
C GLU A 23 5.43 5.12 -4.64
N THR A 24 6.45 4.26 -4.63
CA THR A 24 6.90 3.56 -3.43
C THR A 24 8.41 3.62 -3.30
N SER A 25 8.89 3.81 -2.07
CA SER A 25 10.30 3.62 -1.71
C SER A 25 10.43 2.54 -0.64
N ILE A 26 11.64 2.01 -0.44
CA ILE A 26 11.92 1.07 0.66
C ILE A 26 12.60 1.86 1.76
N ASP A 27 12.09 1.76 2.97
CA ASP A 27 12.70 2.40 4.14
C ASP A 27 13.88 1.58 4.69
N LYS A 28 14.50 2.04 5.78
CA LYS A 28 15.62 1.34 6.42
C LYS A 28 15.24 -0.01 7.04
N SER A 29 13.96 -0.23 7.32
CA SER A 29 13.44 -1.48 7.89
C SER A 29 12.98 -2.49 6.83
N GLY A 30 13.05 -2.13 5.55
CA GLY A 30 12.58 -2.97 4.45
C GLY A 30 11.09 -2.82 4.15
N MET A 31 10.39 -1.91 4.83
CA MET A 31 8.98 -1.59 4.63
C MET A 31 8.80 -0.70 3.40
N TYR A 32 7.61 -0.76 2.83
CA TYR A 32 7.26 0.05 1.66
C TYR A 32 6.63 1.36 2.11
N ARG A 33 7.34 2.45 1.85
CA ARG A 33 6.90 3.81 2.13
C ARG A 33 6.08 4.35 0.97
N VAL A 34 4.83 4.73 1.24
CA VAL A 34 3.83 5.14 0.25
C VAL A 34 3.09 6.37 0.78
N ILE A 35 2.89 7.37 -0.09
CA ILE A 35 1.86 8.39 0.13
C ILE A 35 0.56 7.81 -0.43
N ASP A 36 -0.37 7.44 0.45
CA ASP A 36 -1.60 6.74 0.06
C ASP A 36 -2.74 7.73 -0.27
N ASP A 37 -3.99 7.24 -0.31
CA ASP A 37 -5.12 8.04 -0.77
C ASP A 37 -5.59 9.08 0.27
N SER A 38 -5.08 9.07 1.51
CA SER A 38 -5.29 10.18 2.44
C SER A 38 -4.35 11.35 2.17
N GLY A 39 -3.29 11.15 1.37
CA GLY A 39 -2.22 12.12 1.15
C GLY A 39 -1.16 12.12 2.25
N GLU A 40 -1.23 11.19 3.21
CA GLU A 40 -0.26 11.05 4.29
C GLU A 40 0.79 9.99 3.95
N ASP A 41 1.93 10.07 4.62
CA ASP A 41 3.07 9.17 4.41
C ASP A 41 3.04 7.99 5.38
N TYR A 42 2.85 6.79 4.84
CA TYR A 42 2.75 5.55 5.63
C TYR A 42 3.77 4.50 5.19
N LEU A 43 4.06 3.60 6.14
CA LEU A 43 4.82 2.38 5.92
C LEU A 43 3.87 1.18 5.86
N TYR A 44 3.97 0.43 4.77
CA TYR A 44 3.19 -0.77 4.53
C TYR A 44 4.09 -2.01 4.47
N SER A 45 3.55 -3.14 4.94
CA SER A 45 4.21 -4.44 4.82
C SER A 45 4.45 -4.78 3.35
N PRO A 46 5.65 -5.28 2.99
CA PRO A 46 5.93 -5.77 1.64
C PRO A 46 5.12 -7.00 1.23
N THR A 47 4.64 -7.79 2.20
CA THR A 47 3.98 -9.08 1.95
C THR A 47 2.48 -9.06 2.20
N ASN A 48 2.00 -8.21 3.11
CA ASN A 48 0.57 -8.02 3.38
C ASN A 48 0.27 -6.56 3.79
N PRO A 49 0.26 -5.61 2.84
CA PRO A 49 -0.21 -4.24 3.11
C PRO A 49 -1.64 -4.25 3.64
N ALA A 50 -1.81 -3.77 4.88
CA ALA A 50 -3.08 -3.71 5.59
C ALA A 50 -3.01 -2.65 6.70
N PRO A 51 -4.15 -2.11 7.16
CA PRO A 51 -4.19 -1.29 8.36
C PRO A 51 -3.92 -2.09 9.64
N LEU A 52 -3.28 -1.45 10.62
CA LEU A 52 -2.89 -2.10 11.88
C LEU A 52 -4.07 -2.41 12.82
N ASP A 53 -5.21 -1.75 12.62
CA ASP A 53 -6.43 -1.95 13.42
C ASP A 53 -7.23 -3.20 13.01
N GLY A 54 -6.81 -3.92 11.97
CA GLY A 54 -7.50 -5.10 11.48
C GLY A 54 -8.79 -4.83 10.70
N SER A 55 -9.06 -3.58 10.32
CA SER A 55 -10.26 -3.18 9.56
C SER A 55 -10.29 -3.68 8.12
N SER A 56 -9.21 -4.27 7.62
CA SER A 56 -9.12 -4.87 6.29
C SER A 56 -8.26 -6.12 6.31
N LYS A 57 -8.58 -7.07 5.42
CA LYS A 57 -7.77 -8.28 5.22
C LYS A 57 -6.43 -7.99 4.53
N GLY A 58 -6.27 -6.79 3.97
CA GLY A 58 -5.08 -6.37 3.24
C GLY A 58 -5.04 -6.88 1.80
N GLY A 59 -3.83 -7.12 1.32
CA GLY A 59 -3.58 -7.48 -0.08
C GLY A 59 -2.13 -7.82 -0.37
N ARG A 60 -1.70 -7.58 -1.60
CA ARG A 60 -0.31 -7.76 -2.05
C ARG A 60 0.11 -6.62 -2.98
N TRP A 61 1.41 -6.48 -3.14
CA TRP A 61 2.00 -5.59 -4.14
C TRP A 61 2.35 -6.34 -5.42
N GLU A 62 2.03 -5.74 -6.57
CA GLU A 62 2.51 -6.20 -7.87
C GLU A 62 3.44 -5.14 -8.46
N ARG A 63 4.62 -5.54 -8.94
CA ARG A 63 5.52 -4.62 -9.63
C ARG A 63 4.92 -4.24 -10.97
N VAL A 64 4.93 -2.95 -11.27
CA VAL A 64 4.58 -2.46 -12.60
C VAL A 64 5.88 -2.32 -13.38
N GLU A 65 6.17 -3.29 -14.24
CA GLU A 65 7.24 -3.16 -15.24
C GLU A 65 6.85 -2.09 -16.27
N LYS A 66 7.84 -1.32 -16.72
CA LYS A 66 7.67 -0.39 -17.84
C LYS A 66 7.90 -1.12 -19.16
#